data_AF-A0A0W8CMT6-F1
#
_entry.id   AF-A0A0W8CMT6-F1
#
_cell.length_a   1.000
_cell.length_b   1.000
_cell.length_c   1.000
_cell.angle_alpha   90.00
_cell.angle_beta   90.00
_cell.angle_gamma   90.00
#
_symmetry.space_group_name_H-M   'P 1'
#
loop_
_entity.id
_entity.type
_entity.pdbx_description
1 polymer ?
#
loop_
_entity_poly.entity_id
_entity_poly.type
_entity_poly.pdbx_seq_one_letter_code
_entity_poly.pdbx_strand_id
1 'polypeptide(L)'
;MQFFATSKDSLVAAALEASMRSVRLCNANANTFNIDEHQRWCADSVKDRVVLKVSAPEARGSYLQKHTTYLVTQESHQEGVRRRFRDFEWLHVVLRTRYVGLLIPPLPEKTTTAAVLKTNAFMQSRMRGLQRFLNGIMQSPYLRSDAAVASFLSEPGDEATWETMKKSTAVMDNAGEGHMRWLQRIMCEHIASSPEKYVNVLD
;
A
#
# COMPACT_ATOMS: atom_id res chain seq x y z
N MET A 1 -23.93 17.81 -14.45
CA MET A 1 -22.50 17.52 -14.21
C MET A 1 -22.37 16.02 -13.94
N GLN A 2 -21.79 15.27 -14.88
CA GLN A 2 -21.56 13.82 -14.73
C GLN A 2 -20.31 13.59 -13.89
N PHE A 3 -20.48 12.91 -12.76
CA PHE A 3 -19.40 12.46 -11.89
C PHE A 3 -18.74 11.22 -12.51
N PHE A 4 -17.55 11.34 -13.08
CA PHE A 4 -16.74 10.19 -13.45
C PHE A 4 -16.01 9.67 -12.21
N ALA A 5 -16.55 8.62 -11.60
CA ALA A 5 -15.76 7.75 -10.74
C ALA A 5 -14.70 7.08 -11.63
N THR A 6 -13.41 7.34 -11.37
CA THR A 6 -12.33 6.66 -12.09
C THR A 6 -12.48 5.15 -11.87
N SER A 7 -12.67 4.40 -12.96
CA SER A 7 -12.87 2.96 -12.87
C SER A 7 -11.59 2.30 -12.37
N LYS A 8 -11.74 1.15 -11.70
CA LYS A 8 -10.61 0.33 -11.24
C LYS A 8 -9.63 0.03 -12.38
N ASP A 9 -10.14 -0.10 -13.60
CA ASP A 9 -9.36 -0.38 -14.80
C ASP A 9 -8.50 0.82 -15.24
N SER A 10 -8.99 2.05 -15.05
CA SER A 10 -8.23 3.28 -15.32
C SER A 10 -7.04 3.44 -14.37
N LEU A 11 -7.21 3.07 -13.09
CA LEU A 11 -6.12 3.09 -12.11
C LEU A 11 -5.05 2.04 -12.42
N VAL A 12 -5.47 0.84 -12.85
CA VAL A 12 -4.53 -0.24 -13.21
C VAL A 12 -3.74 0.11 -14.47
N ALA A 13 -4.38 0.67 -15.50
CA ALA A 13 -3.71 1.09 -16.72
C ALA A 13 -2.70 2.22 -16.49
N ALA A 14 -3.09 3.24 -15.72
CA ALA A 14 -2.19 4.34 -15.38
C ALA A 14 -0.98 3.89 -14.55
N ALA A 15 -1.19 2.93 -13.64
CA ALA A 15 -0.11 2.34 -12.88
C ALA A 15 0.81 1.51 -13.79
N LEU A 16 0.29 0.64 -14.67
CA LEU A 16 1.13 -0.12 -15.60
C LEU A 16 1.99 0.79 -16.51
N GLU A 17 1.39 1.84 -17.07
CA GLU A 17 2.10 2.79 -17.93
C GLU A 17 3.26 3.45 -17.18
N ALA A 18 3.00 3.85 -15.94
CA ALA A 18 4.01 4.50 -15.13
C ALA A 18 5.07 3.50 -14.62
N SER A 19 4.73 2.21 -14.41
CA SER A 19 5.71 1.12 -14.22
C SER A 19 6.67 1.06 -15.38
N MET A 20 6.14 1.06 -16.60
CA MET A 20 6.92 0.98 -17.84
C MET A 20 7.81 2.21 -18.04
N ARG A 21 7.41 3.38 -17.55
CA ARG A 21 8.24 4.60 -17.57
C ARG A 21 9.37 4.51 -16.55
N SER A 22 9.09 4.11 -15.32
CA SER A 22 10.11 3.89 -14.29
C SER A 22 11.13 2.81 -14.71
N VAL A 23 10.68 1.78 -15.43
CA VAL A 23 11.56 0.77 -16.05
C VAL A 23 12.56 1.40 -17.02
N ARG A 24 12.10 2.31 -17.89
CA ARG A 24 12.97 3.04 -18.83
C ARG A 24 13.98 3.93 -18.09
N LEU A 25 13.59 4.57 -16.99
CA LEU A 25 14.48 5.40 -16.18
C LEU A 25 15.61 4.59 -15.53
N CYS A 26 15.31 3.40 -15.01
CA CYS A 26 16.34 2.53 -14.45
C CYS A 26 17.30 1.96 -15.53
N ASN A 27 16.83 1.77 -16.76
CA ASN A 27 17.67 1.30 -17.86
C ASN A 27 18.72 2.34 -18.30
N ALA A 28 18.46 3.65 -18.10
CA ALA A 28 19.38 4.73 -18.47
C ALA A 28 20.59 4.85 -17.52
N ASN A 29 20.48 4.34 -16.28
CA ASN A 29 21.53 4.36 -15.26
C ASN A 29 21.88 2.95 -14.77
N ALA A 30 21.91 1.97 -15.68
CA ALA A 30 22.21 0.56 -15.40
C ALA A 30 23.66 0.28 -14.92
N ASN A 31 24.37 1.29 -14.38
CA ASN A 31 25.61 1.07 -13.65
C ASN A 31 25.28 0.50 -12.27
N THR A 32 25.23 -0.83 -12.26
CA THR A 32 25.43 -1.77 -11.15
C THR A 32 24.55 -1.54 -9.93
N PHE A 33 23.41 -2.23 -9.90
CA PHE A 33 22.68 -2.47 -8.64
C PHE A 33 23.64 -3.08 -7.60
N ASN A 34 23.90 -2.33 -6.53
CA ASN A 34 24.76 -2.77 -5.44
C ASN A 34 23.92 -3.49 -4.39
N ILE A 35 24.06 -4.82 -4.33
CA ILE A 35 23.27 -5.66 -3.43
C ILE A 35 23.52 -5.34 -1.94
N ASP A 36 24.75 -5.02 -1.56
CA ASP A 36 25.11 -4.76 -0.16
C ASP A 36 24.52 -3.43 0.33
N GLU A 37 24.58 -2.39 -0.51
CA GLU A 37 23.95 -1.10 -0.23
C GLU A 37 22.43 -1.24 -0.11
N HIS A 38 21.81 -1.99 -1.02
CA HIS A 38 20.39 -2.28 -0.98
C HIS A 38 19.95 -3.05 0.29
N GLN A 39 20.75 -4.03 0.72
CA GLN A 39 20.50 -4.78 1.95
C GLN A 39 20.55 -3.89 3.19
N ARG A 40 21.51 -2.97 3.27
CA ARG A 40 21.59 -1.98 4.35
C ARG A 40 20.37 -1.06 4.36
N TRP A 41 19.97 -0.54 3.19
CA TRP A 41 18.75 0.26 3.07
C TRP A 41 17.51 -0.50 3.55
N CYS A 42 17.38 -1.78 3.20
CA CYS A 42 16.28 -2.61 3.68
C CYS A 42 16.28 -2.74 5.20
N ALA A 43 17.44 -3.01 5.81
CA ALA A 43 17.58 -3.15 7.26
C ALA A 43 17.28 -1.83 8.00
N ASP A 44 17.82 -0.71 7.50
CA ASP A 44 17.60 0.61 8.09
C ASP A 44 16.16 1.06 7.96
N SER A 45 15.52 0.82 6.81
CA SER A 45 14.12 1.21 6.56
C SER A 45 13.15 0.58 7.56
N VAL A 46 13.43 -0.62 8.07
CA VAL A 46 12.58 -1.32 9.06
C VAL A 46 13.13 -1.33 10.48
N LYS A 47 14.27 -0.68 10.72
CA LYS A 47 14.95 -0.65 12.02
C LYS A 47 14.03 -0.19 13.14
N ASP A 48 13.31 0.90 12.89
CA ASP A 48 12.32 1.40 13.83
C ASP A 48 11.02 0.62 13.65
N ARG A 49 10.72 -0.21 14.66
CA ARG A 49 9.49 -1.00 14.69
C ARG A 49 8.30 -0.07 14.93
N VAL A 50 7.51 0.11 13.88
CA VAL A 50 6.23 0.84 13.95
C VAL A 50 5.10 -0.17 14.14
N VAL A 51 4.37 -0.06 15.25
CA VAL A 51 3.17 -0.87 15.51
C VAL A 51 1.95 0.04 15.40
N LEU A 52 1.07 -0.29 14.46
CA LEU A 52 -0.18 0.43 14.22
C LEU A 52 -1.35 -0.29 14.90
N LYS A 53 -2.29 0.51 15.41
CA LYS A 53 -3.54 0.07 16.02
C LYS A 53 -4.72 0.61 15.23
N VAL A 54 -5.71 -0.24 14.98
CA VAL A 54 -6.97 0.16 14.33
C VAL A 54 -8.10 -0.01 15.34
N SER A 55 -8.76 1.08 15.70
CA SER A 55 -9.72 1.10 16.82
C SER A 55 -10.81 2.16 16.65
N ALA A 56 -11.60 2.37 17.72
CA ALA A 56 -12.61 3.43 17.84
C ALA A 56 -13.49 3.61 16.58
N PRO A 57 -14.29 2.58 16.22
CA PRO A 57 -15.17 2.68 15.07
C PRO A 57 -16.22 3.78 15.30
N GLU A 58 -16.36 4.69 14.34
CA GLU A 58 -17.25 5.84 14.44
C GLU A 58 -18.01 6.02 13.11
N ALA A 59 -19.32 6.22 13.18
CA ALA A 59 -20.12 6.58 12.01
C ALA A 59 -19.90 8.07 11.69
N ARG A 60 -19.38 8.36 10.49
CA ARG A 60 -19.16 9.73 9.98
C ARG A 60 -19.89 9.94 8.65
N GLY A 61 -20.06 11.21 8.28
CA GLY A 61 -20.68 11.62 7.02
C GLY A 61 -22.07 12.24 7.18
N SER A 62 -22.53 12.87 6.09
CA SER A 62 -23.88 13.45 5.97
C SER A 62 -24.97 12.38 5.99
N TYR A 63 -26.23 12.78 6.23
CA TYR A 63 -27.40 11.91 6.32
C TYR A 63 -27.48 10.84 5.21
N LEU A 64 -27.13 11.20 3.97
CA LEU A 64 -27.17 10.31 2.81
C LEU A 64 -25.86 9.53 2.53
N GLN A 65 -24.75 9.88 3.20
CA GLN A 65 -23.42 9.31 2.94
C GLN A 65 -22.71 8.86 4.22
N LYS A 66 -23.47 8.26 5.15
CA LYS A 66 -22.92 7.69 6.37
C LYS A 66 -22.00 6.51 6.07
N HIS A 67 -20.83 6.51 6.68
CA HIS A 67 -19.85 5.43 6.59
C HIS A 67 -19.11 5.27 7.91
N THR A 68 -18.66 4.05 8.21
CA THR A 68 -17.86 3.79 9.40
C THR A 68 -16.39 4.06 9.12
N THR A 69 -15.81 4.92 9.95
CA THR A 69 -14.37 5.22 9.99
C THR A 69 -13.73 4.56 11.20
N TYR A 70 -12.43 4.28 11.11
CA TYR A 70 -11.62 3.71 12.18
C TYR A 70 -10.48 4.68 12.48
N LEU A 71 -10.14 4.80 13.75
CA LEU A 71 -8.96 5.52 14.18
C LEU A 71 -7.73 4.63 13.98
N VAL A 72 -6.76 5.13 13.22
CA VAL A 72 -5.46 4.51 13.00
C VAL A 72 -4.43 5.31 13.77
N THR A 73 -3.81 4.69 14.77
CA THR A 73 -2.76 5.30 15.59
C THR A 73 -1.51 4.44 15.59
N GLN A 74 -0.36 5.07 15.79
CA GLN A 74 0.85 4.36 16.16
C GLN A 74 0.84 4.17 17.68
N GLU A 75 1.27 3.01 18.19
CA GLU A 75 1.21 2.70 19.63
C GLU A 75 1.98 3.71 20.51
N SER A 76 3.04 4.32 19.97
CA SER A 76 3.83 5.36 20.63
C SER A 76 3.23 6.77 20.56
N HIS A 77 2.12 6.98 19.82
CA HIS A 77 1.48 8.28 19.62
C HIS A 77 0.01 8.25 20.05
N GLN A 78 -0.44 9.33 20.69
CA GLN A 78 -1.85 9.48 21.08
C GLN A 78 -2.73 9.99 19.93
N GLU A 79 -2.13 10.71 18.99
CA GLU A 79 -2.82 11.22 17.80
C GLU A 79 -2.82 10.20 16.67
N GLY A 80 -3.82 10.28 15.81
CA GLY A 80 -3.99 9.37 14.69
C GLY A 80 -4.94 9.91 13.64
N VAL A 81 -5.00 9.19 12.53
CA VAL A 81 -5.83 9.55 11.38
C VAL A 81 -7.06 8.66 11.30
N ARG A 82 -8.18 9.22 10.82
CA ARG A 82 -9.39 8.45 10.59
C ARG A 82 -9.47 8.02 9.14
N ARG A 83 -9.76 6.74 8.93
CA ARG A 83 -9.88 6.12 7.60
C ARG A 83 -11.11 5.21 7.55
N ARG A 84 -11.85 5.23 6.44
CA ARG A 84 -12.94 4.26 6.20
C ARG A 84 -12.42 3.04 5.47
N PHE A 85 -13.15 1.93 5.50
CA PHE A 85 -12.76 0.68 4.84
C PHE A 85 -12.36 0.86 3.36
N ARG A 86 -13.08 1.73 2.62
CA ARG A 86 -12.76 2.02 1.21
C ARG A 86 -11.40 2.69 1.00
N ASP A 87 -10.88 3.41 1.99
CA ASP A 87 -9.52 3.97 1.89
C ASP A 87 -8.46 2.87 2.02
N PHE A 88 -8.71 1.86 2.84
CA PHE A 88 -7.85 0.67 2.90
C PHE A 88 -7.92 -0.13 1.60
N GLU A 89 -9.11 -0.26 0.98
CA GLU A 89 -9.27 -0.87 -0.35
C GLU A 89 -8.45 -0.12 -1.41
N TRP A 90 -8.50 1.22 -1.39
CA TRP A 90 -7.69 2.05 -2.28
C TRP A 90 -6.19 1.80 -2.08
N LEU A 91 -5.70 1.86 -0.84
CA LEU A 91 -4.28 1.66 -0.55
C LEU A 91 -3.82 0.27 -1.01
N HIS A 92 -4.61 -0.77 -0.73
CA HIS A 92 -4.31 -2.12 -1.17
C HIS A 92 -4.23 -2.25 -2.70
N VAL A 93 -5.15 -1.61 -3.45
CA VAL A 93 -5.10 -1.61 -4.93
C VAL A 93 -3.86 -0.88 -5.43
N VAL A 94 -3.54 0.28 -4.86
CA VAL A 94 -2.34 1.05 -5.21
C VAL A 94 -1.08 0.21 -5.04
N LEU A 95 -0.88 -0.38 -3.85
CA LEU A 95 0.31 -1.19 -3.57
C LEU A 95 0.37 -2.44 -4.45
N ARG A 96 -0.75 -3.16 -4.63
CA ARG A 96 -0.78 -4.34 -5.50
C ARG A 96 -0.39 -4.04 -6.94
N THR A 97 -0.72 -2.85 -7.42
CA THR A 97 -0.44 -2.48 -8.81
C THR A 97 1.01 -2.04 -9.01
N ARG A 98 1.62 -1.38 -8.00
CA ARG A 98 3.02 -0.93 -8.06
C ARG A 98 4.04 -2.02 -7.80
N TYR A 99 3.75 -2.91 -6.87
CA TYR A 99 4.70 -3.91 -6.39
C TYR A 99 4.35 -5.29 -6.95
N VAL A 100 4.36 -5.41 -8.27
CA VAL A 100 4.14 -6.69 -8.96
C VAL A 100 5.19 -7.70 -8.51
N GLY A 101 4.75 -8.92 -8.17
CA GLY A 101 5.61 -9.98 -7.64
C GLY A 101 5.85 -9.91 -6.13
N LEU A 102 5.49 -8.81 -5.46
CA LEU A 102 5.56 -8.71 -4.00
C LEU A 102 4.23 -9.15 -3.36
N LEU A 103 4.32 -9.94 -2.30
CA LEU A 103 3.14 -10.37 -1.54
C LEU A 103 2.57 -9.19 -0.73
N ILE A 104 1.41 -8.70 -1.14
CA ILE A 104 0.68 -7.65 -0.42
C ILE A 104 -0.19 -8.29 0.67
N PRO A 105 -0.14 -7.81 1.93
CA PRO A 105 -1.00 -8.32 2.99
C PRO A 105 -2.49 -8.22 2.60
N PRO A 106 -3.31 -9.24 2.90
CA PRO A 106 -4.71 -9.23 2.51
C PRO A 106 -5.55 -8.32 3.41
N LEU A 107 -6.60 -7.73 2.84
CA LEU A 107 -7.66 -7.08 3.60
C LEU A 107 -8.63 -8.10 4.21
N PRO A 108 -9.30 -7.78 5.34
CA PRO A 108 -10.40 -8.61 5.83
C PRO A 108 -11.55 -8.64 4.83
N GLU A 109 -12.36 -9.70 4.91
CA GLU A 109 -13.46 -9.92 3.97
C GLU A 109 -14.43 -8.74 3.90
N LYS A 110 -14.86 -8.47 2.66
CA LYS A 110 -15.90 -7.50 2.36
C LYS A 110 -17.26 -8.16 2.51
N THR A 111 -17.82 -8.13 3.71
CA THR A 111 -19.21 -8.54 3.92
C THR A 111 -20.17 -7.47 3.39
N THR A 112 -21.15 -7.87 2.59
CA THR A 112 -22.21 -7.01 2.04
C THR A 112 -23.54 -7.14 2.80
N THR A 113 -23.66 -8.14 3.68
CA THR A 113 -24.87 -8.41 4.46
C THR A 113 -25.05 -7.39 5.59
N ALA A 114 -26.06 -6.53 5.47
CA ALA A 114 -26.34 -5.44 6.41
C ALA A 114 -26.54 -5.91 7.86
N ALA A 115 -27.09 -7.11 8.08
CA ALA A 115 -27.26 -7.69 9.42
C ALA A 115 -25.91 -8.00 10.09
N VAL A 116 -24.96 -8.56 9.34
CA VAL A 116 -23.62 -8.93 9.83
C VAL A 116 -22.79 -7.67 10.12
N LEU A 117 -22.91 -6.64 9.27
CA LEU A 117 -22.19 -5.37 9.41
C LEU A 117 -22.47 -4.65 10.74
N LYS A 118 -23.63 -4.89 11.37
CA LYS A 118 -24.01 -4.29 12.65
C LYS A 118 -23.56 -5.09 13.88
N THR A 119 -22.97 -6.27 13.67
CA THR A 119 -22.54 -7.11 14.80
C THR A 119 -21.21 -6.63 15.38
N ASN A 120 -21.09 -6.65 16.70
CA ASN A 120 -19.83 -6.35 17.38
C ASN A 120 -18.71 -7.32 16.95
N ALA A 121 -19.02 -8.60 16.76
CA ALA A 121 -18.07 -9.61 16.30
C ALA A 121 -17.48 -9.25 14.93
N PHE A 122 -18.31 -8.79 13.99
CA PHE A 122 -17.86 -8.33 12.68
C PHE A 122 -16.93 -7.12 12.79
N MET A 123 -17.33 -6.11 13.57
CA MET A 123 -16.54 -4.89 13.75
C MET A 123 -15.15 -5.19 14.35
N GLN A 124 -15.09 -6.06 15.36
CA GLN A 124 -13.84 -6.50 15.97
C GLN A 124 -12.98 -7.33 15.00
N SER A 125 -13.59 -8.25 14.25
CA SER A 125 -12.89 -9.05 13.23
C SER A 125 -12.28 -8.15 12.14
N ARG A 126 -13.06 -7.18 11.64
CA ARG A 126 -12.61 -6.22 10.64
C ARG A 126 -11.47 -5.36 11.16
N MET A 127 -11.58 -4.77 12.35
CA MET A 127 -10.49 -3.96 12.93
C MET A 127 -9.20 -4.77 13.08
N ARG A 128 -9.28 -6.02 13.59
CA ARG A 128 -8.12 -6.92 13.65
C ARG A 128 -7.52 -7.22 12.27
N GLY A 129 -8.36 -7.42 11.25
CA GLY A 129 -7.91 -7.62 9.88
C GLY A 129 -7.21 -6.39 9.31
N LEU A 130 -7.80 -5.19 9.46
CA LEU A 130 -7.20 -3.93 9.01
C LEU A 130 -5.88 -3.63 9.73
N GLN A 131 -5.80 -3.94 11.02
CA GLN A 131 -4.56 -3.80 11.79
C GLN A 131 -3.46 -4.75 11.29
N ARG A 132 -3.79 -6.01 11.01
CA ARG A 132 -2.84 -6.97 10.43
C ARG A 132 -2.36 -6.53 9.05
N PHE A 133 -3.26 -6.01 8.22
CA PHE A 133 -2.93 -5.44 6.91
C PHE A 133 -1.88 -4.33 7.03
N LEU A 134 -2.13 -3.31 7.86
CA LEU A 134 -1.22 -2.19 8.06
C LEU A 134 0.11 -2.62 8.68
N ASN A 135 0.07 -3.47 9.71
CA ASN A 135 1.31 -3.96 10.35
C ASN A 135 2.13 -4.86 9.42
N GLY A 136 1.50 -5.55 8.47
CA GLY A 136 2.20 -6.28 7.41
C GLY A 136 2.92 -5.33 6.44
N ILE A 137 2.29 -4.21 6.08
CA ILE A 137 2.90 -3.15 5.26
C ILE A 137 4.15 -2.59 5.97
N MET A 138 4.04 -2.27 7.27
CA MET A 138 5.14 -1.66 8.03
C MET A 138 6.36 -2.58 8.22
N GLN A 139 6.21 -3.89 7.99
CA GLN A 139 7.31 -4.86 8.03
C GLN A 139 8.09 -4.94 6.70
N SER A 140 7.54 -4.41 5.61
CA SER A 140 8.22 -4.39 4.31
C SER A 140 8.95 -3.06 4.12
N PRO A 141 10.27 -3.06 3.88
CA PRO A 141 11.02 -1.83 3.63
C PRO A 141 10.51 -1.09 2.38
N TYR A 142 10.07 -1.82 1.36
CA TYR A 142 9.51 -1.23 0.14
C TYR A 142 8.15 -0.58 0.39
N LEU A 143 7.22 -1.31 1.00
CA LEU A 143 5.85 -0.82 1.16
C LEU A 143 5.77 0.33 2.18
N ARG A 144 6.51 0.25 3.30
CA ARG A 144 6.49 1.32 4.32
C ARG A 144 7.08 2.64 3.82
N SER A 145 8.01 2.57 2.87
CA SER A 145 8.67 3.72 2.23
C SER A 145 7.93 4.19 0.97
N ASP A 146 6.67 3.77 0.78
CA ASP A 146 5.80 4.23 -0.29
C ASP A 146 5.08 5.53 0.13
N ALA A 147 5.01 6.49 -0.79
CA ALA A 147 4.38 7.79 -0.54
C ALA A 147 2.88 7.68 -0.20
N ALA A 148 2.15 6.74 -0.81
CA ALA A 148 0.74 6.51 -0.51
C ALA A 148 0.53 5.96 0.90
N VAL A 149 1.47 5.15 1.42
CA VAL A 149 1.45 4.68 2.81
C VAL A 149 1.73 5.83 3.76
N ALA A 150 2.75 6.64 3.48
CA ALA A 150 3.06 7.83 4.27
C ALA A 150 1.84 8.76 4.37
N SER A 151 1.25 9.14 3.23
CA SER A 151 0.06 9.99 3.21
C SER A 151 -1.15 9.34 3.88
N PHE A 152 -1.33 8.02 3.74
CA PHE A 152 -2.41 7.31 4.41
C PHE A 152 -2.31 7.42 5.93
N LEU A 153 -1.11 7.43 6.50
CA LEU A 153 -0.88 7.48 7.94
C LEU A 153 -0.79 8.91 8.51
N SER A 154 -0.39 9.89 7.70
CA SER A 154 -0.10 11.24 8.19
C SER A 154 -1.19 12.28 7.91
N GLU A 155 -1.98 12.14 6.84
CA GLU A 155 -2.89 13.21 6.38
C GLU A 155 -4.17 13.31 7.22
N PRO A 156 -4.35 14.34 8.08
CA PRO A 156 -5.54 14.49 8.89
C PRO A 156 -6.62 15.35 8.20
N GLY A 157 -6.36 15.84 6.98
CA GLY A 157 -7.22 16.77 6.24
C GLY A 157 -8.66 16.28 6.03
N ASP A 158 -9.53 17.21 5.63
CA ASP A 158 -10.92 16.91 5.31
C ASP A 158 -11.05 15.94 4.12
N GLU A 159 -12.26 15.42 3.88
CA GLU A 159 -12.50 14.44 2.82
C GLU A 159 -12.02 14.95 1.43
N ALA A 160 -12.18 16.24 1.15
CA ALA A 160 -11.77 16.82 -0.13
C ALA A 160 -10.24 16.83 -0.30
N THR A 161 -9.52 17.21 0.75
CA THR A 161 -8.05 17.17 0.82
C THR A 161 -7.56 15.73 0.65
N TRP A 162 -8.18 14.79 1.37
CA TRP A 162 -7.86 13.37 1.29
C TRP A 162 -8.08 12.77 -0.11
N GLU A 163 -9.20 13.08 -0.76
CA GLU A 163 -9.48 12.60 -2.13
C GLU A 163 -8.48 13.18 -3.15
N THR A 164 -8.02 14.42 -2.96
CA THR A 164 -6.98 15.02 -3.80
C THR A 164 -5.64 14.32 -3.59
N MET A 165 -5.26 14.06 -2.34
CA MET A 165 -4.06 13.33 -1.98
C MET A 165 -4.04 11.92 -2.57
N LYS A 166 -5.17 11.20 -2.53
CA LYS A 166 -5.27 9.87 -3.15
C LYS A 166 -4.99 9.88 -4.65
N LYS A 167 -5.47 10.89 -5.37
CA LYS A 167 -5.21 11.03 -6.81
C LYS A 167 -3.74 11.31 -7.10
N SER A 168 -3.15 12.26 -6.37
CA SER A 168 -1.75 12.65 -6.54
C SER A 168 -0.80 11.50 -6.20
N THR A 169 -0.99 10.89 -5.03
CA THR A 169 -0.13 9.82 -4.55
C THR A 169 -0.30 8.54 -5.33
N ALA A 170 -1.47 8.27 -5.95
CA ALA A 170 -1.70 7.07 -6.77
C ALA A 170 -0.82 7.02 -8.03
N VAL A 171 -0.39 8.17 -8.55
CA VAL A 171 0.52 8.27 -9.70
C VAL A 171 1.85 7.62 -9.36
N MET A 172 2.32 6.70 -10.21
CA MET A 172 3.49 5.88 -9.90
C MET A 172 4.80 6.67 -9.89
N ASP A 173 4.89 7.74 -10.69
CA ASP A 173 6.02 8.68 -10.63
C ASP A 173 6.16 9.32 -9.24
N ASN A 174 5.08 9.34 -8.45
CA ASN A 174 5.05 9.83 -7.08
C ASN A 174 5.10 8.70 -6.03
N ALA A 175 5.41 7.46 -6.40
CA ALA A 175 5.33 6.31 -5.48
C ALA A 175 6.39 6.33 -4.37
N GLY A 176 7.49 7.07 -4.54
CA GLY A 176 8.54 7.22 -3.55
C GLY A 176 9.69 6.21 -3.66
N GLU A 177 10.63 6.27 -2.71
CA GLU A 177 11.88 5.52 -2.75
C GLU A 177 11.66 4.00 -2.72
N GLY A 178 10.73 3.51 -1.89
CA GLY A 178 10.47 2.08 -1.76
C GLY A 178 10.07 1.42 -3.08
N HIS A 179 9.32 2.17 -3.90
CA HIS A 179 8.91 1.72 -5.21
C HIS A 179 10.09 1.67 -6.21
N MET A 180 10.92 2.71 -6.24
CA MET A 180 12.11 2.76 -7.09
C MET A 180 13.10 1.64 -6.76
N ARG A 181 13.32 1.39 -5.46
CA ARG A 181 14.17 0.29 -4.96
C ARG A 181 13.64 -1.08 -5.38
N TRP A 182 12.31 -1.27 -5.32
CA TRP A 182 11.68 -2.50 -5.80
C TRP A 182 11.88 -2.70 -7.30
N LEU A 183 11.65 -1.66 -8.10
CA LEU A 183 11.87 -1.73 -9.55
C LEU A 183 13.32 -2.06 -9.89
N GLN A 184 14.27 -1.35 -9.27
CA GLN A 184 15.69 -1.64 -9.48
C GLN A 184 16.02 -3.10 -9.16
N ARG A 185 15.49 -3.64 -8.06
CA ARG A 185 15.71 -5.05 -7.66
C ARG A 185 15.18 -6.04 -8.70
N ILE A 186 13.97 -5.85 -9.22
CA ILE A 186 13.35 -6.79 -10.18
C ILE A 186 13.90 -6.66 -11.60
N MET A 187 14.43 -5.49 -11.95
CA MET A 187 14.96 -5.24 -13.31
C MET A 187 16.46 -5.49 -13.44
N CYS A 188 17.21 -5.37 -12.33
CA CYS A 188 18.63 -5.68 -12.31
C CYS A 188 18.92 -7.16 -12.01
N GLU A 189 17.91 -8.02 -11.82
CA GLU A 189 18.11 -9.46 -11.93
C GLU A 189 18.49 -9.79 -13.38
N HIS A 190 19.78 -10.04 -13.61
CA HIS A 190 20.16 -10.93 -14.69
C HIS A 190 19.32 -12.19 -14.55
N ILE A 191 18.40 -12.45 -15.49
CA ILE A 191 17.96 -13.82 -15.73
C ILE A 191 19.27 -14.58 -15.89
N ALA A 192 19.57 -15.47 -14.94
CA ALA A 192 20.80 -16.24 -15.00
C ALA A 192 20.92 -16.77 -16.42
N SER A 193 22.06 -16.57 -17.07
CA SER A 193 22.25 -16.89 -18.50
C SER A 193 21.99 -18.36 -18.84
N SER A 194 21.73 -19.19 -17.82
CA SER A 194 21.39 -20.59 -17.89
C SER A 194 20.54 -20.96 -16.66
N PRO A 195 19.20 -20.79 -16.71
CA PRO A 195 18.31 -21.19 -15.62
C PRO A 195 18.35 -22.71 -15.35
N GLU A 196 18.70 -23.52 -16.34
CA GLU A 196 18.89 -24.98 -16.22
C GLU A 196 19.92 -25.39 -15.16
N LYS A 197 20.88 -24.53 -14.80
CA LYS A 197 21.90 -24.85 -13.78
C LYS A 197 21.32 -24.92 -12.37
N TYR A 198 20.16 -24.33 -12.13
CA TYR A 198 19.50 -24.30 -10.82
C TYR A 198 18.36 -25.32 -10.70
N VAL A 199 17.99 -25.98 -11.81
CA VAL A 199 16.95 -27.02 -11.82
C VAL A 199 17.49 -28.38 -11.36
N ASN A 200 18.79 -28.64 -11.56
CA ASN A 200 19.43 -29.92 -11.23
C ASN A 200 19.99 -30.02 -9.79
N VAL A 201 19.51 -29.21 -8.85
CA VAL A 201 19.96 -29.23 -7.43
C VAL A 201 18.90 -29.87 -6.51
N LEU A 202 17.86 -30.49 -7.09
CA LEU A 202 16.78 -31.14 -6.34
C LEU A 202 16.62 -32.64 -6.63
N ASP A 203 17.65 -33.28 -7.19
CA ASP A 203 17.76 -34.74 -7.26
C ASP A 203 18.74 -35.29 -6.21
#